data_AF-A0A962T761-F1
#
_entry.id   AF-A0A962T761-F1
#
_cell.length_a   1.000
_cell.length_b   1.000
_cell.length_c   1.000
_cell.angle_alpha   90.00
_cell.angle_beta   90.00
_cell.angle_gamma   90.00
#
_symmetry.space_group_name_H-M   'P 1'
#
loop_
_entity.id
_entity.type
_entity.pdbx_description
1 polymer ?
#
loop_
_entity_poly.entity_id
_entity_poly.type
_entity_poly.pdbx_seq_one_letter_code
_entity_poly.pdbx_strand_id
1 'polypeptide(L)'
;MNLLHQISDRLVHALPDEQIKRLRAAYFGLKRKAAPLSRWIHGTFGTEDLRRHLEQEVDPDFEILMVHGSVNGMAPMYTGNALELVRMLIDYCGPERTLAMPAFFFGDPKIGSVIETFAHDARFDLKRTPSQMGLFTEIFRRTKGAVQSRHPVYRVTALGPLAEAMTAGHELASTPAGAGTPFEFMAAHRTRVLGIGKSYHVMTQVHHVDDLLGDDYPAERTPQPERTRTPVVVVDRGEELPMVLTGGGIQWRFNIDKLPSLLTGDEMRFWKFHNVPLFQADASRVTRRLIEVAGQGLCLHDPQ
;
A
#
# COMPACT_ATOMS: atom_id res chain seq x y z
N MET A 1 1.79 -21.50 -1.49
CA MET A 1 1.89 -20.78 -2.78
C MET A 1 0.61 -21.03 -3.58
N ASN A 2 -0.15 -19.99 -3.95
CA ASN A 2 -1.39 -20.18 -4.70
C ASN A 2 -1.06 -20.16 -6.20
N LEU A 3 -1.14 -21.31 -6.87
CA LEU A 3 -0.85 -21.50 -8.31
C LEU A 3 -1.51 -20.43 -9.21
N LEU A 4 -2.66 -19.93 -8.77
CA LEU A 4 -3.42 -18.87 -9.41
C LEU A 4 -2.69 -17.51 -9.47
N HIS A 5 -1.81 -17.20 -8.52
CA HIS A 5 -1.06 -15.93 -8.49
C HIS A 5 0.06 -15.92 -9.53
N GLN A 6 0.85 -16.99 -9.61
CA GLN A 6 1.90 -17.14 -10.63
C GLN A 6 1.34 -17.21 -12.05
N ILE A 7 0.17 -17.83 -12.22
CA ILE A 7 -0.55 -17.84 -13.49
C ILE A 7 -1.08 -16.43 -13.82
N SER A 8 -1.61 -15.70 -12.83
CA SER A 8 -2.07 -14.31 -13.01
C SER A 8 -0.94 -13.38 -13.44
N ASP A 9 0.22 -13.41 -12.79
CA ASP A 9 1.34 -12.52 -13.10
C ASP A 9 1.91 -12.79 -14.50
N ARG A 10 2.05 -14.07 -14.88
CA ARG A 10 2.45 -14.44 -16.24
C ARG A 10 1.42 -14.02 -17.29
N LEU A 11 0.12 -14.12 -17.00
CA LEU A 11 -0.94 -13.71 -17.93
C LEU A 11 -1.04 -12.19 -18.08
N VAL A 12 -0.78 -11.42 -17.03
CA VAL A 12 -0.82 -9.95 -17.07
C VAL A 12 0.31 -9.38 -17.94
N HIS A 13 1.46 -10.05 -18.01
CA HIS A 13 2.57 -9.61 -18.86
C HIS A 13 2.53 -10.18 -20.29
N ALA A 14 1.82 -11.29 -20.52
CA ALA A 14 1.78 -11.97 -21.82
C ALA A 14 0.56 -11.60 -22.69
N LEU A 15 -0.48 -10.99 -22.12
CA LEU A 15 -1.75 -10.73 -22.82
C LEU A 15 -1.98 -9.23 -23.07
N PRO A 16 -2.58 -8.85 -24.22
CA PRO A 16 -3.06 -7.49 -24.44
C PRO A 16 -4.08 -7.04 -23.38
N ASP A 17 -4.08 -5.74 -23.03
CA ASP A 17 -4.94 -5.16 -21.99
C ASP A 17 -6.43 -5.52 -22.12
N GLU A 18 -6.95 -5.56 -23.34
CA GLU A 18 -8.35 -5.94 -23.60
C GLU A 18 -8.66 -7.40 -23.24
N GLN A 19 -7.69 -8.31 -23.44
CA GLN A 19 -7.85 -9.71 -23.05
C GLN A 19 -7.77 -9.87 -21.53
N ILE A 20 -6.89 -9.11 -20.86
CA ILE A 20 -6.80 -9.07 -19.39
C ILE A 20 -8.11 -8.56 -18.80
N LYS A 21 -8.69 -7.48 -19.35
CA LYS A 21 -9.99 -6.95 -18.91
C LYS A 21 -11.09 -7.99 -19.05
N ARG A 22 -11.16 -8.70 -20.19
CA ARG A 22 -12.14 -9.78 -20.41
C ARG A 22 -11.96 -10.94 -19.43
N LEU A 23 -10.73 -11.39 -19.20
CA LEU A 23 -10.43 -12.46 -18.25
C LEU A 23 -10.80 -12.05 -16.82
N ARG A 24 -10.47 -10.82 -16.41
CA ARG A 24 -10.89 -10.26 -15.11
C ARG A 24 -12.41 -10.24 -14.99
N ALA A 25 -13.12 -9.75 -16.01
CA ALA A 25 -14.58 -9.73 -16.03
C ALA A 25 -15.18 -11.14 -15.92
N ALA A 26 -14.64 -12.12 -16.65
CA ALA A 26 -15.06 -13.52 -16.58
C ALA A 26 -14.81 -14.12 -15.19
N TYR A 27 -13.63 -13.87 -14.60
CA TYR A 27 -13.28 -14.28 -13.24
C TYR A 27 -14.23 -13.70 -12.20
N PHE A 28 -14.50 -12.39 -12.24
CA PHE A 28 -15.46 -11.76 -11.32
C PHE A 28 -16.88 -12.27 -11.54
N GLY A 29 -17.27 -12.54 -12.80
CA GLY A 29 -18.55 -13.17 -13.14
C GLY A 29 -18.70 -14.57 -12.53
N LEU A 30 -17.65 -15.41 -12.63
CA LEU A 30 -17.61 -16.74 -12.03
C LEU A 30 -17.65 -16.65 -10.50
N LYS A 31 -16.83 -15.78 -9.90
CA LYS A 31 -16.80 -15.53 -8.45
C LYS A 31 -18.20 -15.12 -7.93
N ARG A 32 -18.92 -14.29 -8.69
CA ARG A 32 -20.29 -13.89 -8.36
C ARG A 32 -21.28 -15.06 -8.45
N LYS A 33 -21.19 -15.90 -9.49
CA LYS A 33 -22.05 -17.10 -9.63
C LYS A 33 -21.78 -18.14 -8.53
N ALA A 34 -20.51 -18.30 -8.13
CA ALA A 34 -20.09 -19.20 -7.06
C ALA A 34 -20.33 -18.62 -5.65
N ALA A 35 -20.84 -17.39 -5.52
CA ALA A 35 -20.98 -16.73 -4.23
C ALA A 35 -21.86 -17.50 -3.23
N PRO A 36 -23.02 -18.09 -3.59
CA PRO A 36 -23.83 -18.88 -2.66
C PRO A 36 -23.06 -20.08 -2.10
N LEU A 37 -22.34 -20.81 -2.96
CA LEU A 37 -21.53 -21.96 -2.55
C LEU A 37 -20.37 -21.51 -1.65
N SER A 38 -19.67 -20.43 -2.01
CA SER A 38 -18.57 -19.90 -1.22
C SER A 38 -19.02 -19.47 0.18
N ARG A 39 -20.18 -18.81 0.30
CA ARG A 39 -20.80 -18.46 1.59
C ARG A 39 -21.25 -19.68 2.37
N TRP A 40 -21.73 -20.72 1.70
CA TRP A 40 -22.12 -21.97 2.36
C TRP A 40 -20.90 -22.70 2.94
N ILE A 41 -19.78 -22.77 2.21
CA ILE A 41 -18.55 -23.46 2.66
C ILE A 41 -17.81 -22.66 3.73
N HIS A 42 -17.65 -21.35 3.53
CA HIS A 42 -16.78 -20.52 4.38
C HIS A 42 -17.54 -19.65 5.38
N GLY A 43 -18.87 -19.66 5.35
CA GLY A 43 -19.69 -18.75 6.13
C GLY A 43 -19.63 -17.30 5.62
N THR A 44 -20.25 -16.42 6.41
CA THR A 44 -20.23 -14.97 6.23
C THR A 44 -19.88 -14.29 7.54
N PHE A 45 -19.37 -13.07 7.45
CA PHE A 45 -19.03 -12.27 8.63
C PHE A 45 -19.33 -10.78 8.39
N GLY A 46 -19.77 -10.09 9.44
CA GLY A 46 -19.99 -8.66 9.44
C GLY A 46 -18.76 -7.87 9.91
N THR A 47 -18.93 -6.55 9.97
CA THR A 47 -17.90 -5.62 10.46
C THR A 47 -17.50 -5.90 11.91
N GLU A 48 -18.46 -6.24 12.77
CA GLU A 48 -18.19 -6.53 14.18
C GLU A 48 -17.50 -7.88 14.38
N ASP A 49 -17.82 -8.88 13.56
CA ASP A 49 -17.11 -10.16 13.57
C ASP A 49 -15.64 -9.96 13.18
N LEU A 50 -15.38 -9.13 12.16
CA LEU A 50 -14.03 -8.76 11.79
C LEU A 50 -13.33 -7.99 12.91
N ARG A 51 -13.99 -7.04 13.57
CA ARG A 51 -13.43 -6.29 14.71
C ARG A 51 -12.94 -7.23 15.80
N ARG A 52 -13.81 -8.13 16.28
CA ARG A 52 -13.48 -9.13 17.31
C ARG A 52 -12.34 -10.05 16.87
N HIS A 53 -12.32 -10.44 15.60
CA HIS A 53 -11.24 -11.26 15.04
C HIS A 53 -9.90 -10.50 15.03
N LEU A 54 -9.91 -9.21 14.67
CA LEU A 54 -8.70 -8.38 14.69
C LEU A 54 -8.17 -8.17 16.12
N GLU A 55 -9.05 -7.94 17.09
CA GLU A 55 -8.68 -7.82 18.51
C GLU A 55 -7.99 -9.07 19.07
N GLN A 56 -8.29 -10.25 18.52
CA GLN A 56 -7.71 -11.52 18.94
C GLN A 56 -6.37 -11.83 18.24
N GLU A 57 -6.24 -11.46 16.96
CA GLU A 57 -5.14 -11.92 16.12
C GLU A 57 -4.05 -10.88 15.85
N VAL A 58 -4.42 -9.59 15.87
CA VAL A 58 -3.46 -8.50 15.66
C VAL A 58 -2.73 -8.27 16.96
N ASP A 59 -1.39 -8.22 16.89
CA ASP A 59 -0.56 -7.88 18.04
C ASP A 59 -1.02 -6.52 18.59
N PRO A 60 -1.45 -6.42 19.87
CA PRO A 60 -1.97 -5.18 20.42
C PRO A 60 -0.89 -4.13 20.67
N ASP A 61 0.40 -4.47 20.62
CA ASP A 61 1.49 -3.56 20.93
C ASP A 61 1.87 -2.66 19.73
N PHE A 62 1.01 -1.69 19.42
CA PHE A 62 1.26 -0.68 18.40
C PHE A 62 0.70 0.70 18.75
N GLU A 63 1.32 1.73 18.18
CA GLU A 63 0.90 3.13 18.19
C GLU A 63 0.29 3.53 16.85
N ILE A 64 0.70 2.87 15.77
CA ILE A 64 0.28 3.15 14.41
C ILE A 64 -0.21 1.86 13.74
N LEU A 65 -1.38 1.93 13.12
CA LEU A 65 -1.93 0.86 12.28
C LEU A 65 -1.99 1.33 10.83
N MET A 66 -1.10 0.82 9.98
CA MET A 66 -1.10 1.07 8.53
C MET A 66 -1.92 -0.01 7.83
N VAL A 67 -3.06 0.36 7.23
CA VAL A 67 -4.01 -0.61 6.64
C VAL A 67 -3.98 -0.59 5.12
N HIS A 68 -3.77 -1.78 4.54
CA HIS A 68 -4.05 -2.08 3.15
C HIS A 68 -5.32 -2.93 3.05
N GLY A 69 -6.41 -2.34 2.57
CA GLY A 69 -7.74 -2.98 2.57
C GLY A 69 -8.36 -3.16 1.19
N SER A 70 -9.18 -4.21 1.03
CA SER A 70 -10.06 -4.35 -0.12
C SER A 70 -11.37 -5.07 0.24
N VAL A 71 -12.47 -4.33 0.23
CA VAL A 71 -13.83 -4.89 0.41
C VAL A 71 -14.13 -5.94 -0.67
N ASN A 72 -13.73 -5.70 -1.92
CA ASN A 72 -13.86 -6.67 -3.01
C ASN A 72 -13.00 -7.93 -2.80
N GLY A 73 -11.89 -7.78 -2.07
CA GLY A 73 -11.03 -8.88 -1.65
C GLY A 73 -11.69 -9.76 -0.59
N MET A 74 -12.60 -9.21 0.21
CA MET A 74 -13.37 -9.95 1.21
C MET A 74 -14.70 -10.52 0.70
N ALA A 75 -15.19 -10.02 -0.44
CA ALA A 75 -16.39 -10.55 -1.06
C ALA A 75 -16.17 -12.01 -1.54
N PRO A 76 -17.18 -12.89 -1.45
CA PRO A 76 -18.56 -12.64 -1.02
C PRO A 76 -18.85 -12.85 0.48
N MET A 77 -17.83 -13.16 1.30
CA MET A 77 -18.01 -13.55 2.71
C MET A 77 -18.29 -12.36 3.62
N TYR A 78 -17.66 -11.22 3.37
CA TYR A 78 -17.93 -9.99 4.12
C TYR A 78 -19.28 -9.38 3.71
N THR A 79 -20.14 -9.12 4.69
CA THR A 79 -21.49 -8.58 4.48
C THR A 79 -21.59 -7.07 4.71
N GLY A 80 -20.58 -6.46 5.32
CA GLY A 80 -20.51 -5.02 5.51
C GLY A 80 -20.07 -4.25 4.27
N ASN A 81 -19.95 -2.93 4.41
CA ASN A 81 -19.51 -2.03 3.35
C ASN A 81 -18.21 -1.28 3.71
N ALA A 82 -17.70 -0.48 2.76
CA ALA A 82 -16.45 0.25 2.91
C ALA A 82 -16.52 1.32 4.01
N LEU A 83 -17.65 1.99 4.18
CA LEU A 83 -17.84 3.02 5.20
C LEU A 83 -17.86 2.40 6.60
N GLU A 84 -18.57 1.28 6.77
CA GLU A 84 -18.58 0.53 8.03
C GLU A 84 -17.18 0.04 8.39
N LEU A 85 -16.41 -0.46 7.42
CA LEU A 85 -15.03 -0.90 7.64
C LEU A 85 -14.12 0.25 8.10
N VAL A 86 -14.22 1.43 7.46
CA VAL A 86 -13.43 2.61 7.88
C VAL A 86 -13.79 3.04 9.29
N ARG A 87 -15.09 3.14 9.61
CA ARG A 87 -15.55 3.52 10.96
C ARG A 87 -15.04 2.54 12.01
N MET A 88 -15.18 1.25 11.76
CA MET A 88 -14.68 0.22 12.68
C MET A 88 -13.18 0.34 12.92
N LEU A 89 -12.37 0.60 11.89
CA LEU A 89 -10.92 0.76 12.06
C LEU A 89 -10.55 2.04 12.82
N ILE A 90 -11.31 3.12 12.64
CA ILE A 90 -11.16 4.34 13.44
C ILE A 90 -11.47 4.04 14.91
N ASP A 91 -12.59 3.37 15.18
CA ASP A 91 -13.00 2.99 16.54
C ASP A 91 -12.02 1.98 17.18
N TYR A 92 -11.45 1.07 16.37
CA TYR A 92 -10.44 0.10 16.79
C TYR A 92 -9.12 0.76 17.22
N CYS A 93 -8.73 1.85 16.55
CA CYS A 93 -7.57 2.64 16.98
C CYS A 93 -7.89 3.56 18.16
N GLY A 94 -9.11 4.09 18.21
CA GLY A 94 -9.54 5.02 19.25
C GLY A 94 -8.72 6.33 19.25
N PRO A 95 -8.77 7.12 20.33
CA PRO A 95 -8.01 8.36 20.44
C PRO A 95 -6.51 8.15 20.71
N GLU A 96 -6.11 6.95 21.17
CA GLU A 96 -4.76 6.66 21.64
C GLU A 96 -3.81 6.17 20.54
N ARG A 97 -4.35 5.74 19.38
CA ARG A 97 -3.56 5.17 18.28
C ARG A 97 -3.85 5.88 16.96
N THR A 98 -2.89 5.81 16.05
CA THR A 98 -2.96 6.45 14.74
C THR A 98 -3.32 5.42 13.67
N LEU A 99 -4.42 5.64 12.96
CA LEU A 99 -4.77 4.88 11.76
C LEU A 99 -4.12 5.53 10.54
N ALA A 100 -3.49 4.74 9.67
CA ALA A 100 -2.87 5.19 8.44
C ALA A 100 -3.33 4.35 7.24
N MET A 101 -3.46 4.97 6.06
CA MET A 101 -3.72 4.27 4.80
C MET A 101 -3.03 4.96 3.62
N PRO A 102 -2.60 4.22 2.60
CA PRO A 102 -2.05 4.82 1.39
C PRO A 102 -3.16 5.50 0.57
N ALA A 103 -2.82 6.63 -0.06
CA ALA A 103 -3.71 7.37 -0.95
C ALA A 103 -3.08 7.61 -2.33
N PHE A 104 -2.36 6.62 -2.85
CA PHE A 104 -1.46 6.80 -3.99
C PHE A 104 -2.14 7.27 -5.28
N PHE A 105 -1.32 7.90 -6.13
CA PHE A 105 -1.69 8.36 -7.46
C PHE A 105 -0.57 8.02 -8.46
N PHE A 106 -0.85 7.12 -9.40
CA PHE A 106 0.10 6.61 -10.39
C PHE A 106 -0.11 7.19 -11.80
N GLY A 107 -0.76 8.35 -11.90
CA GLY A 107 -1.06 9.03 -13.16
C GLY A 107 -2.56 9.04 -13.49
N ASP A 108 -2.98 9.98 -14.34
CA ASP A 108 -4.34 10.04 -14.84
C ASP A 108 -4.54 8.93 -15.88
N PRO A 109 -5.50 8.00 -15.69
CA PRO A 109 -5.78 6.92 -16.65
C PRO A 109 -6.12 7.40 -18.07
N LYS A 110 -6.49 8.67 -18.26
CA LYS A 110 -6.74 9.28 -19.58
C LYS A 110 -5.48 9.81 -20.26
N ILE A 111 -4.42 10.06 -19.49
CA ILE A 111 -3.17 10.64 -19.97
C ILE A 111 -2.10 9.54 -20.05
N GLY A 112 -1.85 8.84 -18.95
CA GLY A 112 -0.85 7.78 -18.89
C GLY A 112 -0.15 7.72 -17.53
N SER A 113 1.16 7.51 -17.57
CA SER A 113 2.04 7.45 -16.41
C SER A 113 2.05 8.73 -15.58
N VAL A 114 2.64 8.66 -14.39
CA VAL A 114 2.92 9.83 -13.53
C VAL A 114 3.65 10.94 -14.30
N ILE A 115 4.67 10.56 -15.08
CA ILE A 115 5.50 11.51 -15.83
C ILE A 115 4.67 12.20 -16.92
N GLU A 116 3.92 11.44 -17.71
CA GLU A 116 3.06 11.99 -18.78
C GLU A 116 1.96 12.88 -18.19
N THR A 117 1.39 12.48 -17.05
CA THR A 117 0.36 13.26 -16.35
C THR A 117 0.90 14.62 -15.93
N PHE A 118 2.07 14.67 -15.29
CA PHE A 118 2.64 15.93 -14.81
C PHE A 118 3.34 16.75 -15.89
N ALA A 119 3.72 16.12 -17.01
CA ALA A 119 4.11 16.85 -18.22
C ALA A 119 2.92 17.55 -18.88
N HIS A 120 1.71 16.96 -18.79
CA HIS A 120 0.48 17.56 -19.28
C HIS A 120 -0.04 18.68 -18.38
N ASP A 121 -0.11 18.43 -17.07
CA ASP A 121 -0.44 19.42 -16.04
C ASP A 121 0.39 19.18 -14.79
N ALA A 122 1.32 20.09 -14.51
CA ALA A 122 2.21 19.97 -13.36
C ALA A 122 1.49 20.13 -12.01
N ARG A 123 0.22 20.55 -11.99
CA ARG A 123 -0.51 20.78 -10.73
C ARG A 123 -1.10 19.49 -10.17
N PHE A 124 -0.91 19.31 -8.86
CA PHE A 124 -1.52 18.23 -8.09
C PHE A 124 -2.34 18.79 -6.92
N ASP A 125 -3.67 18.77 -7.01
CA ASP A 125 -4.54 19.22 -5.91
C ASP A 125 -4.75 18.09 -4.90
N LEU A 126 -4.18 18.23 -3.70
CA LEU A 126 -4.22 17.21 -2.65
C LEU A 126 -5.65 16.89 -2.19
N LYS A 127 -6.55 17.88 -2.23
CA LYS A 127 -7.94 17.74 -1.81
C LYS A 127 -8.78 17.08 -2.90
N ARG A 128 -8.59 17.49 -4.16
CA ARG A 128 -9.43 17.08 -5.30
C ARG A 128 -8.98 15.76 -5.92
N THR A 129 -7.69 15.48 -5.99
CA THR A 129 -7.17 14.26 -6.63
C THR A 129 -7.52 13.03 -5.80
N PRO A 130 -8.30 12.06 -6.34
CA PRO A 130 -8.73 10.88 -5.59
C PRO A 130 -7.58 9.90 -5.34
N SER A 131 -7.73 9.06 -4.32
CA SER A 131 -6.89 7.89 -4.11
C SER A 131 -7.18 6.83 -5.17
N GLN A 132 -6.13 6.23 -5.74
CA GLN A 132 -6.26 5.07 -6.61
C GLN A 132 -6.23 3.74 -5.85
N MET A 133 -6.10 3.77 -4.52
CA MET A 133 -6.04 2.57 -3.66
C MET A 133 -7.43 2.01 -3.32
N GLY A 134 -8.48 2.56 -3.94
CA GLY A 134 -9.86 2.07 -3.86
C GLY A 134 -10.75 2.87 -2.90
N LEU A 135 -12.06 2.65 -3.02
CA LEU A 135 -13.10 3.41 -2.32
C LEU A 135 -12.90 3.45 -0.79
N PHE A 136 -12.42 2.37 -0.21
CA PHE A 136 -12.09 2.28 1.21
C PHE A 136 -11.10 3.37 1.66
N THR A 137 -9.99 3.54 0.94
CA THR A 137 -8.99 4.58 1.23
C THR A 137 -9.50 5.99 0.88
N GLU A 138 -10.35 6.13 -0.15
CA GLU A 138 -10.96 7.40 -0.53
C GLU A 138 -11.93 7.92 0.54
N ILE A 139 -12.69 7.02 1.18
CA ILE A 139 -13.54 7.37 2.32
C ILE A 139 -12.68 7.82 3.49
N PHE A 140 -11.61 7.07 3.82
CA PHE A 140 -10.74 7.40 4.93
C PHE A 140 -10.09 8.78 4.77
N ARG A 141 -9.50 9.10 3.61
CA ARG A 141 -8.87 10.42 3.39
C ARG A 141 -9.83 11.62 3.44
N ARG A 142 -11.13 11.37 3.30
CA ARG A 142 -12.19 12.40 3.41
C ARG A 142 -12.80 12.46 4.81
N THR A 143 -12.35 11.62 5.73
CA THR A 143 -12.82 11.62 7.11
C THR A 143 -12.39 12.90 7.81
N LYS A 144 -13.30 13.48 8.63
CA LYS A 144 -13.01 14.68 9.40
C LYS A 144 -11.83 14.42 10.34
N GLY A 145 -10.84 15.32 10.31
CA GLY A 145 -9.63 15.22 11.13
C GLY A 145 -8.50 14.39 10.49
N ALA A 146 -8.77 13.65 9.41
CA ALA A 146 -7.70 12.96 8.69
C ALA A 146 -6.79 13.98 7.99
N VAL A 147 -5.48 13.78 8.12
CA VAL A 147 -4.43 14.60 7.48
C VAL A 147 -3.68 13.75 6.46
N GLN A 148 -3.07 14.40 5.48
CA GLN A 148 -2.39 13.74 4.38
C GLN A 148 -0.98 14.29 4.23
N SER A 149 -0.02 13.41 3.98
CA SER A 149 1.32 13.81 3.59
C SER A 149 1.31 14.42 2.19
N ARG A 150 2.19 15.37 1.91
CA ARG A 150 2.13 16.23 0.71
C ARG A 150 2.93 15.72 -0.50
N HIS A 151 3.27 14.43 -0.56
CA HIS A 151 3.88 13.83 -1.75
C HIS A 151 2.82 13.43 -2.80
N PRO A 152 2.93 13.83 -4.08
CA PRO A 152 1.85 13.65 -5.06
C PRO A 152 1.59 12.18 -5.43
N VAL A 153 2.63 11.33 -5.41
CA VAL A 153 2.53 9.91 -5.80
C VAL A 153 2.30 8.97 -4.60
N TYR A 154 3.19 9.00 -3.59
CA TYR A 154 3.21 8.06 -2.45
C TYR A 154 2.55 8.59 -1.17
N ARG A 155 1.61 9.54 -1.27
CA ARG A 155 0.95 10.10 -0.08
C ARG A 155 0.29 9.05 0.82
N VAL A 156 0.42 9.27 2.12
CA VAL A 156 -0.25 8.54 3.20
C VAL A 156 -1.24 9.48 3.88
N THR A 157 -2.43 8.95 4.15
CA THR A 157 -3.44 9.59 5.00
C THR A 157 -3.31 9.04 6.41
N ALA A 158 -3.49 9.88 7.42
CA ALA A 158 -3.41 9.50 8.82
C ALA A 158 -4.52 10.16 9.66
N LEU A 159 -4.94 9.49 10.73
CA LEU A 159 -5.87 10.01 11.74
C LEU A 159 -5.47 9.48 13.12
N GLY A 160 -5.26 10.38 14.08
CA GLY A 160 -4.86 10.03 15.45
C GLY A 160 -3.70 10.90 15.97
N PRO A 161 -3.14 10.58 17.15
CA PRO A 161 -2.20 11.44 17.86
C PRO A 161 -0.86 11.67 17.15
N LEU A 162 -0.42 10.72 16.30
CA LEU A 162 0.83 10.84 15.53
C LEU A 162 0.60 11.29 14.08
N ALA A 163 -0.65 11.58 13.69
CA ALA A 163 -1.01 11.79 12.30
C ALA A 163 -0.30 12.99 11.66
N GLU A 164 -0.21 14.13 12.37
CA GLU A 164 0.48 15.32 11.87
C GLU A 164 1.99 15.08 11.75
N ALA A 165 2.61 14.52 12.79
CA ALA A 165 4.05 14.23 12.79
C ALA A 165 4.45 13.23 11.70
N MET A 166 3.66 12.16 11.50
CA MET A 166 3.93 11.13 10.50
C MET A 166 3.76 11.64 9.06
N THR A 167 2.90 12.63 8.84
CA THR A 167 2.60 13.12 7.47
C THR A 167 3.40 14.36 7.08
N ALA A 168 4.05 15.03 8.04
CA ALA A 168 4.82 16.25 7.80
C ALA A 168 6.09 16.00 6.97
N GLY A 169 6.44 16.97 6.12
CA GLY A 169 7.74 17.01 5.44
C GLY A 169 7.91 16.05 4.26
N HIS A 170 6.89 15.26 3.91
CA HIS A 170 6.98 14.31 2.80
C HIS A 170 7.19 15.00 1.43
N GLU A 171 6.80 16.27 1.31
CA GLU A 171 7.09 17.13 0.16
C GLU A 171 8.58 17.51 0.03
N LEU A 172 9.36 17.37 1.10
CA LEU A 172 10.79 17.66 1.16
C LEU A 172 11.66 16.41 0.97
N ALA A 173 11.04 15.22 0.99
CA ALA A 173 11.75 13.96 0.79
C ALA A 173 12.33 13.87 -0.62
N SER A 174 13.57 13.38 -0.72
CA SER A 174 14.26 13.21 -2.02
C SER A 174 13.72 12.02 -2.83
N THR A 175 13.09 11.06 -2.16
CA THR A 175 12.49 9.86 -2.74
C THR A 175 11.10 9.60 -2.17
N PRO A 176 10.23 8.85 -2.87
CA PRO A 176 8.85 8.65 -2.45
C PRO A 176 8.66 7.81 -1.19
N ALA A 177 9.63 6.96 -0.85
CA ALA A 177 9.53 6.09 0.32
C ALA A 177 10.78 6.08 1.21
N GLY A 178 11.81 6.91 0.96
CA GLY A 178 13.06 6.90 1.72
C GLY A 178 13.04 7.74 3.01
N ALA A 179 14.14 8.43 3.28
CA ALA A 179 14.26 9.32 4.44
C ALA A 179 13.33 10.54 4.34
N GLY A 180 12.78 10.98 5.47
CA GLY A 180 11.81 12.06 5.55
C GLY A 180 10.40 11.69 5.09
N THR A 181 10.11 10.39 4.90
CA THR A 181 8.80 9.91 4.45
C THR A 181 7.99 9.30 5.60
N PRO A 182 6.65 9.15 5.46
CA PRO A 182 5.83 8.42 6.40
C PRO A 182 6.29 6.98 6.66
N PHE A 183 7.00 6.36 5.69
CA PHE A 183 7.49 4.99 5.84
C PHE A 183 8.72 4.90 6.76
N GLU A 184 9.58 5.91 6.74
CA GLU A 184 10.65 6.05 7.74
C GLU A 184 10.06 6.28 9.13
N PHE A 185 9.08 7.18 9.24
CA PHE A 185 8.39 7.43 10.49
C PHE A 185 7.78 6.15 11.07
N MET A 186 7.10 5.36 10.23
CA MET A 186 6.53 4.07 10.63
C MET A 186 7.60 3.04 11.03
N ALA A 187 8.77 3.01 10.37
CA ALA A 187 9.87 2.12 10.74
C ALA A 187 10.51 2.48 12.09
N ALA A 188 10.43 3.75 12.49
CA ALA A 188 10.95 4.26 13.75
C ALA A 188 9.97 4.16 14.94
N HIS A 189 8.69 3.87 14.67
CA HIS A 189 7.64 3.76 15.69
C HIS A 189 7.07 2.34 15.76
N ARG A 190 6.30 2.03 16.82
CA ARG A 190 5.62 0.74 16.95
C ARG A 190 4.45 0.67 15.98
N THR A 191 4.75 0.35 14.73
CA THR A 191 3.79 0.33 13.64
C THR A 191 3.45 -1.10 13.22
N ARG A 192 2.15 -1.38 13.19
CA ARG A 192 1.61 -2.60 12.60
C ARG A 192 1.08 -2.31 11.19
N VAL A 193 1.59 -3.04 10.20
CA VAL A 193 1.04 -3.05 8.85
C VAL A 193 0.02 -4.18 8.75
N LEU A 194 -1.23 -3.88 8.42
CA LEU A 194 -2.34 -4.83 8.37
C LEU A 194 -2.92 -4.91 6.96
N GLY A 195 -2.98 -6.12 6.40
CA GLY A 195 -3.72 -6.42 5.18
C GLY A 195 -5.09 -7.02 5.47
N ILE A 196 -6.15 -6.45 4.90
CA ILE A 196 -7.53 -6.96 5.03
C ILE A 196 -8.08 -7.26 3.63
N GLY A 197 -8.30 -8.54 3.33
CA GLY A 197 -8.71 -8.97 1.98
C GLY A 197 -7.61 -8.80 0.93
N LYS A 198 -6.36 -8.77 1.37
CA LYS A 198 -5.15 -8.63 0.57
C LYS A 198 -4.05 -9.51 1.17
N SER A 199 -3.17 -10.04 0.33
CA SER A 199 -1.92 -10.67 0.76
C SER A 199 -0.83 -9.62 0.92
N TYR A 200 0.32 -10.02 1.44
CA TYR A 200 1.49 -9.17 1.66
C TYR A 200 2.04 -8.50 0.39
N HIS A 201 1.61 -8.89 -0.82
CA HIS A 201 2.02 -8.26 -2.08
C HIS A 201 1.70 -6.76 -2.18
N VAL A 202 0.85 -6.24 -1.28
CA VAL A 202 0.51 -4.82 -1.21
C VAL A 202 1.30 -4.05 -0.16
N MET A 203 2.21 -4.71 0.57
CA MET A 203 2.92 -4.10 1.68
C MET A 203 3.92 -3.06 1.16
N THR A 204 3.60 -1.79 1.34
CA THR A 204 4.41 -0.68 0.82
C THR A 204 5.68 -0.43 1.62
N GLN A 205 5.74 -0.90 2.88
CA GLN A 205 6.89 -0.72 3.76
C GLN A 205 8.18 -1.33 3.18
N VAL A 206 8.09 -2.35 2.33
CA VAL A 206 9.28 -2.96 1.71
C VAL A 206 10.05 -1.99 0.83
N HIS A 207 9.34 -1.05 0.18
CA HIS A 207 9.95 -0.04 -0.69
C HIS A 207 10.71 1.04 0.07
N HIS A 208 10.49 1.14 1.40
CA HIS A 208 11.25 2.08 2.21
C HIS A 208 12.74 1.75 2.19
N VAL A 209 13.09 0.45 2.22
CA VAL A 209 14.48 0.01 2.25
C VAL A 209 15.16 0.26 0.91
N ASP A 210 14.42 0.07 -0.18
CA ASP A 210 14.87 0.42 -1.53
C ASP A 210 15.32 1.89 -1.53
N ASP A 211 14.43 2.81 -1.16
CA ASP A 211 14.72 4.24 -1.23
C ASP A 211 15.67 4.75 -0.14
N LEU A 212 15.70 4.11 1.03
CA LEU A 212 16.58 4.46 2.14
C LEU A 212 18.05 4.16 1.81
N LEU A 213 18.33 2.99 1.21
CA LEU A 213 19.69 2.61 0.84
C LEU A 213 20.14 3.27 -0.48
N GLY A 214 19.21 3.71 -1.32
CA GLY A 214 19.54 4.43 -2.55
C GLY A 214 20.52 3.64 -3.42
N ASP A 215 21.67 4.24 -3.74
CA ASP A 215 22.69 3.65 -4.60
C ASP A 215 23.45 2.48 -3.92
N ASP A 216 23.35 2.32 -2.59
CA ASP A 216 23.90 1.16 -1.84
C ASP A 216 22.95 -0.05 -1.83
N TYR A 217 21.72 0.09 -2.34
CA TYR A 217 20.79 -1.02 -2.46
C TYR A 217 21.30 -2.04 -3.50
N PRO A 218 21.29 -3.36 -3.24
CA PRO A 218 21.91 -4.36 -4.12
C PRO A 218 21.00 -4.73 -5.31
N ALA A 219 20.59 -3.73 -6.07
CA ALA A 219 19.91 -3.87 -7.34
C ALA A 219 20.32 -2.72 -8.27
N GLU A 220 20.45 -3.02 -9.55
CA GLU A 220 20.85 -2.01 -10.54
C GLU A 220 19.84 -0.88 -10.61
N ARG A 221 20.34 0.35 -10.60
CA ARG A 221 19.54 1.57 -10.69
C ARG A 221 19.93 2.39 -11.89
N THR A 222 18.96 3.16 -12.37
CA THR A 222 19.21 4.22 -13.34
C THR A 222 20.24 5.19 -12.75
N PRO A 223 21.37 5.45 -13.44
CA PRO A 223 22.32 6.47 -13.01
C PRO A 223 21.65 7.82 -12.83
N GLN A 224 22.05 8.58 -11.80
CA GLN A 224 21.41 9.88 -11.49
C GLN A 224 21.32 10.86 -12.68
N PRO A 225 22.33 10.98 -13.58
CA PRO A 225 22.23 11.85 -14.75
C PRO A 225 21.14 11.46 -15.76
N GLU A 226 20.74 10.19 -15.77
CA GLU A 226 19.76 9.62 -16.69
C GLU A 226 18.34 9.60 -16.09
N ARG A 227 18.21 9.95 -14.80
CA ARG A 227 16.93 9.98 -14.09
C ARG A 227 16.07 11.12 -14.59
N THR A 228 14.83 10.80 -15.00
CA THR A 228 13.84 11.81 -15.40
C THR A 228 13.55 12.75 -14.24
N ARG A 229 13.43 14.05 -14.53
CA ARG A 229 13.06 15.07 -13.53
C ARG A 229 11.77 15.73 -13.98
N THR A 230 10.69 15.51 -13.24
CA THR A 230 9.36 16.02 -13.57
C THR A 230 8.95 17.05 -12.52
N PRO A 231 8.90 18.35 -12.88
CA PRO A 231 8.38 19.39 -11.99
C PRO A 231 6.91 19.14 -11.66
N VAL A 232 6.54 19.31 -10.39
CA VAL A 232 5.17 19.19 -9.90
C VAL A 232 4.92 20.32 -8.90
N VAL A 233 3.70 20.86 -8.90
CA VAL A 233 3.24 21.83 -7.89
C VAL A 233 2.10 21.17 -7.11
N VAL A 234 2.38 20.81 -5.86
CA VAL A 234 1.34 20.28 -4.97
C VAL A 234 0.56 21.44 -4.36
N VAL A 235 -0.76 21.38 -4.43
CA VAL A 235 -1.67 22.39 -3.90
C VAL A 235 -2.39 21.81 -2.69
N ASP A 236 -2.22 22.44 -1.53
CA ASP A 236 -2.89 22.06 -0.29
C ASP A 236 -3.35 23.31 0.48
N ARG A 237 -4.66 23.41 0.76
CA ARG A 237 -5.26 24.54 1.50
C ARG A 237 -4.88 25.94 0.97
N GLY A 238 -4.61 26.07 -0.32
CA GLY A 238 -4.22 27.34 -0.97
C GLY A 238 -2.72 27.62 -0.97
N GLU A 239 -1.91 26.76 -0.35
CA GLU A 239 -0.46 26.74 -0.45
C GLU A 239 -0.03 26.00 -1.73
N GLU A 240 0.98 26.53 -2.43
CA GLU A 240 1.59 25.90 -3.59
C GLU A 240 3.02 25.46 -3.25
N LEU A 241 3.27 24.16 -3.38
CA LEU A 241 4.51 23.50 -3.00
C LEU A 241 5.19 22.96 -4.25
N PRO A 242 6.10 23.73 -4.88
CA PRO A 242 6.86 23.26 -6.02
C PRO A 242 7.86 22.19 -5.57
N MET A 243 7.91 21.08 -6.31
CA MET A 243 8.85 19.98 -6.10
C MET A 243 9.23 19.33 -7.42
N VAL A 244 10.23 18.45 -7.39
CA VAL A 244 10.68 17.70 -8.56
C VAL A 244 10.59 16.21 -8.24
N LEU A 245 9.75 15.51 -8.99
CA LEU A 245 9.72 14.06 -8.95
C LEU A 245 10.89 13.52 -9.77
N THR A 246 11.66 12.63 -9.15
CA THR A 246 12.75 11.93 -9.82
C THR A 246 12.25 10.57 -10.27
N GLY A 247 12.15 10.36 -11.58
CA GLY A 247 11.94 9.07 -12.22
C GLY A 247 13.26 8.34 -12.47
N GLY A 248 13.21 7.08 -12.87
CA GLY A 248 14.42 6.26 -13.04
C GLY A 248 14.85 5.60 -11.73
N GLY A 249 14.10 4.58 -11.33
CA GLY A 249 14.35 3.79 -10.13
C GLY A 249 15.24 2.58 -10.37
N ILE A 250 14.97 1.51 -9.64
CA ILE A 250 15.60 0.20 -9.81
C ILE A 250 15.19 -0.38 -11.17
N GLN A 251 16.18 -0.78 -11.97
CA GLN A 251 16.00 -1.41 -13.28
C GLN A 251 15.55 -2.86 -13.16
N TRP A 252 16.03 -3.55 -12.14
CA TRP A 252 15.65 -4.92 -11.87
C TRP A 252 14.16 -5.07 -11.55
N ARG A 253 13.58 -6.20 -11.96
CA ARG A 253 12.15 -6.46 -11.78
C ARG A 253 11.84 -6.68 -10.32
N PHE A 254 10.91 -5.89 -9.77
CA PHE A 254 10.42 -6.11 -8.41
C PHE A 254 9.74 -7.47 -8.28
N ASN A 255 10.12 -8.24 -7.26
CA ASN A 255 9.66 -9.58 -6.96
C ASN A 255 9.42 -9.74 -5.45
N ILE A 256 8.23 -9.32 -5.02
CA ILE A 256 7.78 -9.44 -3.63
C ILE A 256 7.59 -10.90 -3.17
N ASP A 257 7.53 -11.89 -4.07
CA ASP A 257 7.41 -13.30 -3.68
C ASP A 257 8.64 -13.82 -2.93
N LYS A 258 9.78 -13.13 -3.04
CA LYS A 258 11.00 -13.42 -2.27
C LYS A 258 10.84 -13.06 -0.79
N LEU A 259 9.92 -12.15 -0.46
CA LEU A 259 9.81 -11.60 0.89
C LEU A 259 9.74 -12.69 1.98
N PRO A 260 8.87 -13.72 1.90
CA PRO A 260 8.79 -14.74 2.95
C PRO A 260 10.07 -15.55 3.15
N SER A 261 10.94 -15.67 2.15
CA SER A 261 12.23 -16.37 2.30
C SER A 261 13.34 -15.45 2.82
N LEU A 262 13.15 -14.13 2.81
CA LEU A 262 14.09 -13.14 3.35
C LEU A 262 13.80 -12.81 4.82
N LEU A 263 12.54 -12.97 5.24
CA LEU A 263 12.11 -12.86 6.64
C LEU A 263 12.43 -14.16 7.40
N THR A 264 12.82 -14.07 8.67
CA THR A 264 13.38 -15.22 9.43
C THR A 264 12.66 -15.54 10.73
N GLY A 265 11.65 -14.75 11.11
CA GLY A 265 10.95 -14.89 12.37
C GLY A 265 9.49 -14.46 12.28
N ASP A 266 9.07 -13.70 13.28
CA ASP A 266 7.71 -13.21 13.47
C ASP A 266 7.47 -11.82 12.86
N GLU A 267 8.36 -11.36 11.95
CA GLU A 267 8.25 -10.03 11.33
C GLU A 267 6.93 -9.89 10.55
N MET A 268 6.40 -11.00 10.04
CA MET A 268 5.14 -11.07 9.31
C MET A 268 4.38 -12.37 9.61
N ARG A 269 3.06 -12.24 9.80
CA ARG A 269 2.14 -13.36 9.97
C ARG A 269 1.01 -13.25 8.97
N PHE A 270 0.64 -14.37 8.35
CA PHE A 270 -0.52 -14.47 7.46
C PHE A 270 -1.53 -15.47 8.02
N TRP A 271 -2.81 -15.18 7.84
CA TRP A 271 -3.89 -16.09 8.20
C TRP A 271 -5.11 -15.86 7.31
N LYS A 272 -6.17 -16.62 7.57
CA LYS A 272 -7.45 -16.47 6.90
C LYS A 272 -8.57 -16.34 7.92
N PHE A 273 -9.55 -15.50 7.60
CA PHE A 273 -10.83 -15.41 8.31
C PHE A 273 -11.95 -15.58 7.30
N HIS A 274 -12.77 -16.63 7.42
CA HIS A 274 -13.75 -17.01 6.39
C HIS A 274 -13.16 -17.08 4.97
N ASN A 275 -11.96 -17.66 4.82
CA ASN A 275 -11.19 -17.73 3.57
C ASN A 275 -10.77 -16.38 2.96
N VAL A 276 -10.97 -15.26 3.66
CA VAL A 276 -10.40 -13.95 3.32
C VAL A 276 -8.94 -13.92 3.77
N PRO A 277 -7.98 -13.55 2.91
CA PRO A 277 -6.59 -13.42 3.33
C PRO A 277 -6.39 -12.19 4.21
N LEU A 278 -5.67 -12.38 5.31
CA LEU A 278 -5.18 -11.32 6.16
C LEU A 278 -3.68 -11.51 6.39
N PHE A 279 -2.98 -10.40 6.62
CA PHE A 279 -1.61 -10.43 7.12
C PHE A 279 -1.38 -9.29 8.09
N GLN A 280 -0.43 -9.47 8.99
CA GLN A 280 0.15 -8.39 9.77
C GLN A 280 1.66 -8.42 9.67
N ALA A 281 2.32 -7.27 9.76
CA ALA A 281 3.77 -7.16 9.81
C ALA A 281 4.22 -6.02 10.72
N ASP A 282 5.35 -6.19 11.40
CA ASP A 282 6.00 -5.12 12.17
C ASP A 282 6.84 -4.27 11.21
N ALA A 283 6.53 -2.98 11.06
CA ALA A 283 7.23 -2.14 10.11
C ALA A 283 8.74 -2.02 10.42
N SER A 284 9.09 -1.89 11.71
CA SER A 284 10.47 -1.74 12.16
C SER A 284 11.27 -3.01 11.94
N ARG A 285 10.71 -4.18 12.31
CA ARG A 285 11.39 -5.47 12.13
C ARG A 285 11.55 -5.82 10.65
N VAL A 286 10.52 -5.59 9.83
CA VAL A 286 10.62 -5.80 8.37
C VAL A 286 11.69 -4.90 7.78
N THR A 287 11.70 -3.60 8.11
CA THR A 287 12.72 -2.67 7.61
C THR A 287 14.13 -3.09 8.03
N ARG A 288 14.37 -3.38 9.32
CA ARG A 288 15.68 -3.84 9.82
C ARG A 288 16.13 -5.11 9.10
N ARG A 289 15.24 -6.10 8.99
CA ARG A 289 15.57 -7.38 8.37
C ARG A 289 15.94 -7.21 6.90
N LEU A 290 15.21 -6.38 6.16
CA LEU A 290 15.50 -6.11 4.76
C LEU A 290 16.80 -5.32 4.57
N ILE A 291 17.17 -4.41 5.50
CA ILE A 291 18.50 -3.76 5.49
C ILE A 291 19.61 -4.79 5.71
N GLU A 292 19.47 -5.70 6.67
CA GLU A 292 20.46 -6.77 6.93
C GLU A 292 20.65 -7.67 5.71
N VAL A 293 19.55 -8.05 5.07
CA VAL A 293 19.52 -8.88 3.86
C VAL A 293 20.15 -8.14 2.68
N ALA A 294 19.88 -6.83 2.54
CA ALA A 294 20.53 -5.98 1.54
C ALA A 294 22.05 -5.90 1.74
N GLY A 295 22.52 -5.81 2.98
CA GLY A 295 23.95 -5.88 3.32
C GLY A 295 24.64 -7.20 2.93
N GLN A 296 23.87 -8.25 2.65
CA GLN A 296 24.35 -9.55 2.16
C GLN A 296 24.26 -9.67 0.63
N GLY A 297 23.90 -8.59 -0.07
CA GLY A 297 23.71 -8.58 -1.53
C GLY A 297 22.39 -9.19 -1.99
N LEU A 298 21.44 -9.44 -1.09
CA LEU A 298 20.13 -9.99 -1.41
C LEU A 298 19.07 -8.87 -1.41
N CYS A 299 18.11 -8.92 -2.34
CA CYS A 299 17.03 -7.94 -2.41
C CYS A 299 15.72 -8.53 -2.95
N LEU A 300 14.67 -7.71 -2.94
CA LEU A 300 13.37 -8.04 -3.52
C LEU A 300 13.32 -7.80 -5.04
N HIS A 301 14.45 -7.64 -5.71
CA HIS A 301 14.51 -7.46 -7.15
C HIS A 301 15.27 -8.61 -7.82
N ASP A 302 14.86 -8.94 -9.04
CA ASP A 302 15.55 -9.91 -9.89
C ASP A 302 16.18 -9.19 -11.09
N PRO A 303 17.44 -9.49 -11.44
CA PRO A 303 18.05 -9.03 -12.68
C PRO A 303 17.14 -9.33 -13.89
N GLN A 304 17.08 -8.40 -14.84
CA GLN A 304 16.36 -8.62 -16.10
C GLN A 304 17.11 -9.58 -17.02
#